data_AF-A0A969BU60-F1
#
_entry.id   AF-A0A969BU60-F1
#
_cell.length_a   1.000
_cell.length_b   1.000
_cell.length_c   1.000
_cell.angle_alpha   90.00
_cell.angle_beta   90.00
_cell.angle_gamma   90.00
#
_symmetry.space_group_name_H-M   'P 1'
#
loop_
_entity.id
_entity.type
_entity.pdbx_description
1 polymer ?
#
loop_
_entity_poly.entity_id
_entity_poly.type
_entity_poly.pdbx_seq_one_letter_code
_entity_poly.pdbx_strand_id
1 'polypeptide(L)'
;MADPASKVTLSVAHAWDATFMERQKQFDELFMKRHPNIEIKAENSPFGEFLQKYTTQAAGNASPDVIYTQFSWAQQLIKSSIFIA
;
A
#
# COMPACT_ATOMS: atom_id res chain seq x y z
N MET A 1 -10.86 14.81 -9.79
CA MET A 1 -9.66 14.40 -10.54
C MET A 1 -10.11 13.43 -11.62
N ALA A 2 -9.59 13.55 -12.84
CA ALA A 2 -9.88 12.63 -13.92
C ALA A 2 -9.05 11.35 -13.76
N ASP A 3 -9.56 10.23 -14.28
CA ASP A 3 -8.81 8.98 -14.37
C ASP A 3 -7.56 9.17 -15.24
N PRO A 4 -6.48 8.40 -14.98
CA PRO A 4 -5.30 8.44 -15.82
C PRO A 4 -5.65 8.05 -17.25
N ALA A 5 -5.02 8.67 -18.25
CA ALA A 5 -5.28 8.40 -19.66
C ALA A 5 -4.83 6.99 -20.11
N SER A 6 -3.86 6.41 -19.39
CA SER A 6 -3.29 5.09 -19.64
C SER A 6 -3.49 4.21 -18.41
N LYS A 7 -3.45 2.88 -18.62
CA LYS A 7 -3.55 1.92 -17.52
C LYS A 7 -2.35 2.04 -16.58
N VAL A 8 -2.59 2.16 -15.28
CA VAL A 8 -1.59 2.23 -14.21
C VAL A 8 -1.87 1.11 -13.22
N THR A 9 -0.82 0.48 -12.69
CA THR A 9 -0.91 -0.49 -11.60
C THR A 9 -0.36 0.15 -10.34
N LEU A 10 -1.14 0.14 -9.26
CA LEU A 10 -0.73 0.57 -7.92
C LEU A 10 -0.47 -0.65 -7.05
N SER A 11 0.72 -0.71 -6.47
CA SER A 11 1.09 -1.68 -5.45
C SER A 11 0.74 -1.15 -4.05
N VAL A 12 0.02 -1.94 -3.27
CA VAL A 12 -0.52 -1.52 -1.97
C VAL A 12 -0.17 -2.55 -0.90
N ALA A 13 0.48 -2.12 0.17
CA ALA A 13 0.87 -2.98 1.28
C ALA A 13 0.01 -2.76 2.53
N HIS A 14 -0.49 -3.86 3.10
CA HIS A 14 -1.32 -3.89 4.30
C HIS A 14 -0.72 -4.73 5.42
N ALA A 15 -1.04 -4.34 6.67
CA ALA A 15 -0.76 -5.09 7.89
C ALA A 15 -2.07 -5.52 8.58
N TRP A 16 -3.10 -5.80 7.79
CA TRP A 16 -4.43 -6.10 8.32
C TRP A 16 -4.50 -7.51 8.91
N ASP A 17 -5.35 -7.67 9.92
CA ASP A 17 -5.83 -9.00 10.29
C ASP A 17 -6.56 -9.63 9.08
N ALA A 18 -6.42 -10.96 8.94
CA ALA A 18 -6.99 -11.69 7.81
C ALA A 18 -8.50 -11.47 7.65
N THR A 19 -9.22 -11.20 8.75
CA THR A 19 -10.66 -10.91 8.72
C THR A 19 -11.02 -9.63 7.97
N PHE A 20 -10.12 -8.65 7.88
CA PHE A 20 -10.36 -7.41 7.13
C PHE A 20 -10.04 -7.53 5.64
N MET A 21 -9.32 -8.59 5.22
CA MET A 21 -8.91 -8.76 3.83
C MET A 21 -10.09 -8.99 2.88
N GLU A 22 -11.18 -9.61 3.34
CA GLU A 22 -12.39 -9.74 2.52
C GLU A 22 -12.97 -8.36 2.17
N ARG A 23 -13.03 -7.47 3.16
CA ARG A 23 -13.50 -6.10 2.96
C ARG A 23 -12.55 -5.28 2.10
N GLN A 24 -11.24 -5.48 2.25
CA GLN A 24 -10.23 -4.85 1.39
C GLN A 24 -10.42 -5.26 -0.08
N LYS A 25 -10.62 -6.56 -0.37
CA LYS A 25 -10.88 -7.03 -1.73
C LYS A 25 -12.14 -6.41 -2.34
N GLN A 26 -13.22 -6.33 -1.56
CA GLN A 26 -14.46 -5.67 -2.01
C GLN A 26 -14.23 -4.18 -2.33
N PHE A 27 -13.42 -3.49 -1.52
CA PHE A 27 -13.03 -2.12 -1.80
C PHE A 27 -12.23 -2.02 -3.11
N ASP A 28 -11.21 -2.87 -3.29
CA ASP A 28 -10.37 -2.87 -4.48
C ASP A 28 -11.20 -3.14 -5.75
N GLU A 29 -12.13 -4.10 -5.70
CA GLU A 29 -13.04 -4.41 -6.80
C GLU A 29 -13.94 -3.22 -7.18
N LEU A 30 -14.56 -2.58 -6.18
CA LEU A 30 -15.43 -1.42 -6.41
C LEU A 30 -14.63 -0.22 -6.91
N PHE A 31 -13.42 -0.03 -6.40
CA PHE A 31 -12.52 1.03 -6.83
C PHE A 31 -12.10 0.82 -8.30
N MET A 32 -11.62 -0.37 -8.66
CA MET A 32 -11.21 -0.69 -10.04
C MET A 32 -12.39 -0.67 -11.02
N LYS A 33 -13.62 -1.01 -10.58
CA LYS A 33 -14.82 -0.86 -11.40
C LYS A 33 -15.14 0.61 -11.69
N ARG A 34 -14.92 1.49 -10.71
CA ARG A 34 -15.10 2.94 -10.87
C ARG A 34 -13.98 3.57 -11.68
N HIS A 35 -12.76 3.04 -11.56
CA HIS A 35 -11.54 3.57 -12.14
C HIS A 35 -10.88 2.53 -13.05
N PRO A 36 -11.40 2.29 -14.28
CA PRO A 36 -10.97 1.18 -15.13
C PRO A 36 -9.50 1.26 -15.58
N ASN A 37 -8.91 2.45 -15.52
CA ASN A 37 -7.49 2.65 -15.87
C ASN A 37 -6.56 2.46 -14.67
N ILE A 38 -7.06 2.08 -13.50
CA ILE A 38 -6.25 1.81 -12.31
C ILE A 38 -6.44 0.35 -11.89
N GLU A 39 -5.34 -0.37 -11.75
CA GLU A 39 -5.30 -1.74 -11.23
C GLU A 39 -4.64 -1.73 -9.85
N ILE A 40 -5.28 -2.34 -8.85
CA ILE A 40 -4.70 -2.48 -7.49
C ILE A 40 -4.09 -3.86 -7.35
N LYS A 41 -2.81 -3.90 -6.94
CA LYS A 41 -2.11 -5.11 -6.49
C LYS A 41 -1.82 -4.98 -5.00
N ALA A 42 -2.74 -5.49 -4.19
CA ALA A 42 -2.62 -5.49 -2.74
C ALA A 42 -1.84 -6.71 -2.23
N GLU A 43 -0.91 -6.50 -1.30
CA GLU A 43 -0.29 -7.55 -0.50
C GLU A 43 -0.55 -7.32 1.00
N ASN A 44 -0.73 -8.41 1.75
CA ASN A 44 -0.89 -8.34 3.20
C ASN A 44 0.27 -9.08 3.86
N SER A 45 0.88 -8.46 4.88
CA SER A 45 1.97 -9.06 5.65
C SER A 45 1.65 -9.03 7.14
N PRO A 46 2.12 -10.00 7.94
CA PRO A 46 1.90 -10.00 9.39
C PRO A 46 2.43 -8.71 10.04
N PHE A 47 1.67 -8.16 10.99
CA PHE A 47 2.02 -6.90 11.66
C PHE A 47 3.44 -6.89 12.26
N GLY A 48 3.84 -8.00 12.88
CA GLY A 48 5.16 -8.13 13.52
C GLY A 48 6.35 -8.10 12.54
N GLU A 49 6.11 -8.44 11.27
CA GLU A 49 7.14 -8.47 10.23
C GLU A 49 7.08 -7.22 9.32
N PHE A 50 5.95 -6.51 9.35
CA PHE A 50 5.61 -5.45 8.41
C PHE A 50 6.66 -4.34 8.39
N LEU A 51 6.97 -3.73 9.54
CA LEU A 51 7.90 -2.60 9.60
C LEU A 51 9.29 -2.97 9.03
N GLN A 52 9.83 -4.13 9.42
CA GLN A 52 11.14 -4.57 8.96
C GLN A 52 11.16 -4.85 7.46
N LYS A 53 10.14 -5.55 6.94
CA LYS A 53 10.01 -5.88 5.51
C LYS A 53 10.03 -4.61 4.65
N TYR A 54 9.13 -3.67 4.92
CA TYR A 54 8.98 -2.49 4.05
C TYR A 54 10.08 -1.44 4.26
N THR A 55 10.69 -1.36 5.44
CA THR A 55 11.91 -0.55 5.62
C THR A 55 13.07 -1.11 4.79
N THR A 56 13.20 -2.44 4.72
CA THR A 56 14.23 -3.10 3.89
C THR A 56 13.97 -2.90 2.40
N GLN A 57 12.71 -3.04 1.97
CA GLN A 57 12.32 -2.76 0.58
C GLN A 57 12.56 -1.30 0.19
N ALA A 58 12.27 -0.35 1.10
CA ALA A 58 12.53 1.07 0.87
C ALA A 58 14.02 1.35 0.63
N ALA A 59 14.90 0.76 1.46
CA ALA A 59 16.34 0.88 1.26
C ALA A 59 16.82 0.27 -0.08
N GLY A 60 16.07 -0.69 -0.63
CA GLY A 60 16.33 -1.32 -1.93
C GLY A 60 15.60 -0.71 -3.12
N ASN A 61 14.93 0.44 -2.98
CA ASN A 61 14.06 1.06 -4.00
C ASN A 61 12.97 0.11 -4.54
N ALA A 62 12.44 -0.76 -3.69
CA ALA A 62 11.41 -1.73 -4.01
C ALA A 62 10.13 -1.54 -3.15
N SER A 63 9.93 -0.33 -2.62
CA SER A 63 8.73 0.01 -1.86
C SER A 63 7.48 -0.02 -2.74
N PRO A 64 6.33 -0.47 -2.19
CA PRO A 64 5.05 -0.28 -2.84
C PRO A 64 4.64 1.20 -2.87
N ASP A 65 3.74 1.53 -3.79
CA ASP A 65 3.24 2.89 -4.02
C ASP A 65 2.44 3.42 -2.82
N VAL A 66 1.74 2.53 -2.12
CA VAL A 66 0.95 2.83 -0.92
C VAL A 66 1.28 1.85 0.20
N ILE A 67 1.64 2.36 1.38
CA ILE A 67 2.03 1.56 2.54
C ILE A 67 1.12 1.88 3.73
N TYR A 68 0.53 0.84 4.33
CA TYR A 68 -0.06 0.93 5.66
C TYR A 68 0.98 1.43 6.67
N THR A 69 0.63 2.48 7.42
CA THR A 69 1.52 3.04 8.44
C THR A 69 0.81 3.13 9.77
N GLN A 70 1.31 2.36 10.75
CA GLN A 70 0.87 2.49 12.13
C GLN A 70 1.44 3.79 12.74
N PHE A 71 0.65 4.50 13.55
CA PHE A 71 0.96 5.85 14.03
C PHE A 71 2.30 5.98 14.79
N SER A 72 2.72 4.95 15.53
CA SER A 72 3.99 4.89 16.25
C SER A 72 5.21 4.79 15.32
N TRP A 73 5.03 4.30 14.08
CA TRP A 73 6.10 4.25 13.08
C TRP A 73 6.17 5.51 12.20
N ALA A 74 5.07 6.25 12.10
CA ALA A 74 4.94 7.36 11.15
C ALA A 74 6.10 8.37 11.27
N GLN A 75 6.42 8.82 12.48
CA GLN A 75 7.50 9.79 12.70
C GLN A 75 8.88 9.25 12.28
N GLN A 76 9.15 7.97 12.51
CA GLN A 76 10.40 7.33 12.07
C GLN A 76 10.46 7.27 10.54
N LEU A 77 9.40 6.77 9.89
CA LEU A 77 9.37 6.58 8.43
C LEU A 77 9.41 7.91 7.67
N ILE A 78 8.75 8.96 8.18
CA ILE A 78 8.84 10.32 7.63
C ILE A 78 10.28 10.85 7.73
N LYS A 79 10.92 10.72 8.91
CA LYS A 79 12.31 11.17 9.10
C LYS A 79 13.31 10.39 8.24
N SER A 80 13.03 9.13 7.94
CA SER A 80 13.84 8.30 7.05
C SER A 80 13.62 8.61 5.56
N SER A 81 12.78 9.58 5.21
CA SER A 81 12.46 9.96 3.83
C SER A 81 11.96 8.79 2.98
N ILE A 82 11.33 7.80 3.62
CA ILE A 82 10.74 6.64 2.93
C ILE A 82 9.43 7.03 2.24
N PHE A 83 8.72 8.03 2.77
CA PHE A 83 7.53 8.57 2.16
C PHE A 83 7.84 9.80 1.33
N ILE A 84 7.11 9.92 0.22
CA ILE A 84 7.08 11.12 -0.60
C ILE A 84 6.45 12.24 0.24
N ALA A 85 7.13 13.37 0.36
CA ALA A 85 6.67 14.56 1.09
C ALA A 85 5.74 15.44 0.24
#